data_AF-A0A978U8V3-F1
#
_entry.id   AF-A0A978U8V3-F1
#
_cell.length_a   1.000
_cell.length_b   1.000
_cell.length_c   1.000
_cell.angle_alpha   90.00
_cell.angle_beta   90.00
_cell.angle_gamma   90.00
#
_symmetry.space_group_name_H-M   'P 1'
#
loop_
_entity.id
_entity.type
_entity.pdbx_description
1 polymer ?
#
loop_
_entity_poly.entity_id
_entity_poly.type
_entity_poly.pdbx_seq_one_letter_code
_entity_poly.pdbx_strand_id
1 'polypeptide(L)' 'MASSRAFYECLRGGLDFTKDDENLNSQPFMHWKGRFLFCAEAICKAQAETGEIKGHYLNATIGGFIVNT' A
#
# COMPACT_ATOMS: atom_id res chain seq x y z
N MET A 1 -10.05 8.07 0.84
CA MET A 1 -10.64 7.11 1.82
C MET A 1 -11.15 5.81 1.19
N ALA A 2 -10.69 5.39 0.00
CA ALA A 2 -11.12 4.14 -0.65
C ALA A 2 -10.06 3.02 -0.66
N SER A 3 -8.76 3.34 -0.51
CA SER A 3 -7.67 2.34 -0.60
C SER A 3 -7.59 1.39 0.60
N SER A 4 -7.68 1.89 1.83
CA SER A 4 -7.35 1.09 3.04
C SER A 4 -8.33 -0.07 3.28
N ARG A 5 -9.62 0.14 2.99
CA ARG A 5 -10.65 -0.89 3.09
C ARG A 5 -10.40 -2.01 2.09
N ALA A 6 -10.13 -1.67 0.83
CA ALA A 6 -9.91 -2.65 -0.23
C ALA A 6 -8.71 -3.55 0.09
N PHE A 7 -7.59 -2.97 0.55
CA PHE A 7 -6.40 -3.75 0.92
C PHE A 7 -6.65 -4.70 2.09
N TYR A 8 -7.31 -4.21 3.15
CA TYR A 8 -7.63 -5.05 4.31
C TYR A 8 -8.55 -6.21 3.96
N GLU A 9 -9.61 -5.97 3.18
CA GLU A 9 -10.55 -7.02 2.77
C GLU A 9 -9.87 -8.07 1.86
N CYS A 10 -8.95 -7.65 0.98
CA CYS A 10 -8.15 -8.60 0.19
C CYS A 10 -7.22 -9.46 1.05
N LEU A 11 -6.49 -8.86 2.00
CA LEU A 11 -5.57 -9.60 2.87
C LEU A 11 -6.30 -10.55 3.83
N ARG A 12 -7.42 -10.10 4.41
CA ARG A 12 -8.31 -10.92 5.24
C ARG A 12 -9.00 -12.02 4.42
N GLY A 13 -9.33 -11.73 3.16
CA GLY A 13 -9.97 -12.66 2.23
C GLY A 13 -9.09 -13.83 1.77
N GLY A 14 -7.86 -13.93 2.27
CA GLY A 14 -6.95 -15.03 2.00
C GLY A 14 -5.80 -14.70 1.05
N LEU A 15 -5.67 -13.44 0.59
CA LEU A 15 -4.53 -13.04 -0.22
C LEU A 15 -3.29 -12.84 0.68
N ASP A 16 -2.14 -13.39 0.29
CA ASP A 16 -0.90 -13.24 1.08
C ASP A 16 -0.23 -11.88 0.87
N PHE A 17 -0.25 -11.40 -0.37
CA PHE A 17 0.43 -10.16 -0.77
C PHE A 17 -0.43 -9.32 -1.71
N THR A 18 -0.55 -8.03 -1.41
CA THR A 18 -1.13 -7.02 -2.31
C THR A 18 -0.03 -6.09 -2.85
N LYS A 19 -0.28 -5.32 -3.91
CA LYS A 19 0.70 -4.37 -4.47
C LYS A 19 0.08 -3.03 -4.84
N ASP A 20 0.88 -1.98 -4.81
CA ASP A 20 0.55 -0.70 -5.45
C ASP A 20 0.54 -0.85 -6.98
N ASP A 21 -0.25 -0.01 -7.65
CA ASP A 21 -0.20 0.17 -9.11
C ASP A 21 1.10 0.90 -9.51
N GLU A 22 1.64 0.60 -10.70
CA GLU A 22 2.92 1.17 -11.17
C GLU A 22 2.90 2.70 -11.26
N ASN A 23 1.74 3.30 -11.54
CA ASN A 23 1.58 4.75 -11.65
C ASN A 23 1.27 5.42 -10.31
N LEU A 24 1.09 4.63 -9.24
CA LEU A 24 0.74 5.11 -7.92
C LEU A 24 1.98 5.55 -7.12
N ASN A 25 2.43 6.78 -7.37
CA ASN A 25 3.52 7.42 -6.63
C ASN A 25 2.97 8.35 -5.51
N SER A 26 3.36 9.63 -5.47
CA SER A 26 2.81 10.63 -4.56
C SER A 26 1.98 11.65 -5.34
N GLN A 27 0.72 11.31 -5.60
CA GLN A 27 -0.20 12.20 -6.31
C GLN A 27 -0.95 13.12 -5.33
N PRO A 28 -1.51 14.26 -5.79
CA PRO A 28 -2.23 15.22 -4.93
C PRO A 28 -3.37 14.59 -4.12
N PHE A 29 -4.01 13.55 -4.67
CA PHE A 29 -5.12 12.84 -4.03
C PHE A 29 -4.67 11.68 -3.12
N MET A 30 -3.41 11.24 -3.19
CA MET A 30 -2.87 10.12 -2.42
C MET A 30 -1.37 10.31 -2.18
N HIS A 31 -1.04 10.92 -1.05
CA HIS A 31 0.35 11.08 -0.64
C HIS A 31 0.92 9.75 -0.13
N TRP A 32 2.17 9.48 -0.51
CA TRP A 32 2.86 8.24 -0.16
C TRP A 32 2.90 7.98 1.36
N LYS A 33 3.11 9.03 2.19
CA LYS A 33 3.12 8.89 3.65
C LYS A 33 1.81 8.36 4.22
N GLY A 34 0.69 8.89 3.73
CA GLY A 34 -0.64 8.43 4.13
C GLY A 34 -0.86 6.97 3.74
N ARG A 35 -0.47 6.60 2.51
CA ARG A 35 -0.59 5.23 2.00
C ARG A 35 0.22 4.23 2.85
N PHE A 36 1.44 4.56 3.21
CA PHE A 36 2.32 3.68 3.99
C PHE A 36 1.72 3.39 5.38
N LEU A 37 1.19 4.42 6.05
CA LEU A 37 0.55 4.25 7.36
C LEU A 37 -0.70 3.36 7.28
N PHE A 38 -1.54 3.57 6.26
CA PHE A 38 -2.75 2.75 6.09
C PHE A 38 -2.44 1.29 5.71
N CYS A 39 -1.44 1.06 4.86
CA CYS A 39 -1.04 -0.31 4.51
C CYS A 39 -0.48 -1.06 5.72
N ALA A 40 0.32 -0.39 6.57
CA ALA A 40 0.83 -0.99 7.79
C ALA A 40 -0.30 -1.41 8.75
N GLU A 41 -1.30 -0.53 8.96
CA GLU A 41 -2.46 -0.84 9.81
C GLU A 41 -3.27 -2.02 9.26
N ALA A 42 -3.53 -2.03 7.95
CA ALA A 42 -4.28 -3.11 7.29
C ALA A 42 -3.56 -4.46 7.37
N ILE A 43 -2.23 -4.48 7.19
CA ILE A 43 -1.40 -5.69 7.33
C ILE A 43 -1.46 -6.20 8.77
N CYS A 44 -1.15 -5.35 9.75
CA CYS A 44 -1.15 -5.77 11.15
C CYS A 44 -2.51 -6.34 11.58
N LYS A 45 -3.61 -5.72 11.14
CA LYS A 45 -4.97 -6.19 11.44
C LYS A 45 -5.28 -7.53 10.77
N ALA A 46 -4.95 -7.69 9.48
CA ALA A 46 -5.15 -8.94 8.76
C ALA A 46 -4.30 -10.09 9.35
N GLN A 47 -3.03 -9.83 9.68
CA GLN A 47 -2.16 -10.82 10.33
C GLN A 47 -2.69 -11.26 11.69
N ALA A 48 -3.22 -10.32 12.49
CA ALA A 48 -3.82 -10.64 13.79
C ALA A 48 -5.08 -11.51 13.67
N GLU A 49 -5.88 -11.33 12.60
CA GLU A 49 -7.11 -12.10 12.39
C GLU A 49 -6.87 -13.46 11.74
N THR A 50 -5.94 -13.57 10.79
CA THR A 50 -5.70 -14.82 10.05
C THR A 50 -4.59 -15.68 10.67
N GLY A 51 -3.70 -15.09 11.48
CA GLY A 51 -2.52 -15.77 12.02
C GLY A 51 -1.44 -16.06 10.96
N GLU A 52 -1.60 -15.53 9.75
CA GLU A 52 -0.69 -15.75 8.63
C GLU A 52 0.21 -14.52 8.41
N ILE A 53 1.38 -14.71 7.79
CA ILE A 53 2.22 -13.59 7.38
C ILE A 53 1.58 -12.93 6.16
N LYS A 54 1.33 -11.62 6.25
CA LYS A 54 0.71 -10.82 5.17
C LYS A 54 1.62 -9.65 4.81
N GLY A 55 1.56 -9.18 3.57
CA GLY A 55 2.37 -8.05 3.12
C GLY A 55 1.75 -7.22 2.01
N HIS A 56 2.35 -6.06 1.76
CA HIS A 56 1.99 -5.17 0.67
C HIS A 56 3.23 -4.62 -0.01
N TYR A 57 3.33 -4.77 -1.33
CA TYR A 57 4.41 -4.18 -2.13
C TYR A 57 4.16 -2.69 -2.33
N LEU A 58 4.82 -1.89 -1.49
CA LEU A 58 4.77 -0.44 -1.53
C LEU A 58 5.64 0.11 -2.68
N ASN A 59 5.04 0.92 -3.55
CA ASN A 59 5.77 1.60 -4.61
C ASN A 59 6.61 2.75 -4.03
N ALA A 60 7.94 2.59 -4.06
CA ALA A 60 8.92 3.58 -3.60
C ALA A 60 9.56 4.37 -4.76
N THR A 61 8.99 4.31 -5.96
CA THR A 61 9.48 5.05 -7.11
C THR A 61 9.32 6.55 -6.88
N ILE A 62 10.44 7.25 -6.71
CA ILE A 62 10.52 8.71 -6.58
C ILE A 62 10.78 9.29 -7.98
N GLY A 63 10.04 10.34 -8.34
CA GLY A 63 10.34 11.10 -9.55
C GLY A 63 11.74 11.70 -9.45
N GLY A 64 12.67 11.20 -10.26
CA GLY A 64 14.02 11.75 -10.37
C GLY A 64 13.96 13.19 -10.89
N PHE A 65 14.89 14.02 -10.41
CA PHE A 65 15.07 15.39 -10.88
C PHE A 65 15.37 15.36 -12.38
N ILE A 66 14.50 15.94 -13.22
CA ILE A 66 14.86 16.24 -14.61
C ILE A 66 15.81 17.44 -14.52
N VAL A 67 17.11 17.19 -14.63
CA VAL A 67 18.04 18.24 -15.06
C VAL A 67 17.77 18.45 -16.55
N ASN A 68 17.08 19.54 -16.90
CA ASN A 68 17.13 20.04 -18.27
C ASN A 68 18.56 20.54 -18.52
N THR A 69 19.40 19.69 -19.12
CA THR A 69 20.58 20.13 -19.88
C THR A 69 20.14 20.65 -21.24
#